data_AF-A0A937IV28-F1
#
_entry.id   AF-A0A937IV28-F1
#
_cell.length_a   1.000
_cell.length_b   1.000
_cell.length_c   1.000
_cell.angle_alpha   90.00
_cell.angle_beta   90.00
_cell.angle_gamma   90.00
#
_symmetry.space_group_name_H-M   'P 1'
#
loop_
_entity.id
_entity.type
_entity.pdbx_description
1 polymer ?
#
loop_
_entity_poly.entity_id
_entity_poly.type
_entity_poly.pdbx_seq_one_letter_code
_entity_poly.pdbx_strand_id
1 'polypeptide(L)' 'MNEIVRRQTVAVDVGNIQVGGSSPIIVQSMTNTDTSDLEATVNQVRA' A
#
# COMPACT_ATOMS: atom_id res chain seq x y z
N MET A 1 -3.39 -28.17 5.63
CA MET A 1 -3.10 -26.79 5.21
C MET A 1 -1.60 -26.67 5.10
N ASN A 2 -1.07 -26.34 3.93
CA ASN A 2 0.37 -26.06 3.80
C ASN A 2 0.66 -24.67 4.37
N GLU A 3 1.80 -24.54 5.02
CA GLU A 3 2.31 -23.26 5.44
C GLU A 3 2.65 -22.40 4.20
N ILE A 4 2.09 -21.19 4.12
CA ILE A 4 2.43 -20.23 3.07
C ILE A 4 3.60 -19.39 3.57
N VAL A 5 4.81 -19.73 3.12
CA VAL A 5 6.02 -18.98 3.44
C VAL A 5 6.22 -17.84 2.45
N ARG A 6 6.29 -16.61 2.95
CA ARG A 6 6.54 -15.42 2.12
C ARG A 6 8.00 -15.42 1.64
N ARG A 7 8.24 -15.01 0.38
CA ARG A 7 9.60 -14.86 -0.16
C ARG A 7 10.39 -13.84 0.68
N GLN A 8 11.64 -14.16 0.98
CA GLN A 8 12.58 -13.22 1.59
C GLN A 8 12.91 -12.08 0.61
N THR A 9 12.65 -10.84 1.03
CA THR A 9 12.91 -9.63 0.23
C THR A 9 13.61 -8.57 1.08
N VAL A 10 14.24 -7.60 0.42
CA VAL A 10 14.75 -6.40 1.10
C VAL A 10 13.57 -5.59 1.61
N ALA A 11 13.68 -5.08 2.84
CA ALA A 11 12.70 -4.18 3.42
C ALA A 11 12.93 -2.76 2.89
N VAL A 12 11.88 -2.11 2.42
CA VAL A 12 11.94 -0.76 1.84
C VAL A 12 10.94 0.13 2.57
N ASP A 13 11.37 1.34 2.88
CA ASP A 13 10.50 2.36 3.46
C ASP A 13 9.71 3.09 2.37
N VAL A 14 8.39 3.18 2.56
CA VAL A 14 7.48 3.99 1.75
C VAL A 14 6.84 5.04 2.66
N GLY A 15 7.53 6.16 2.82
CA GLY A 15 7.13 7.26 3.69
C GLY A 15 7.42 6.97 5.16
N ASN A 16 6.52 6.22 5.81
CA ASN A 16 6.70 5.74 7.20
C ASN A 16 6.23 4.28 7.34
N ILE A 17 6.05 3.57 6.22
CA ILE A 17 5.54 2.21 6.17
C ILE A 17 6.64 1.31 5.60
N GLN A 18 7.02 0.29 6.36
CA GLN A 18 7.94 -0.75 5.89
C GLN A 18 7.24 -1.78 5.00
N VAL A 19 7.78 -2.00 3.81
CA VAL A 19 7.26 -2.97 2.84
C VAL A 19 8.33 -4.03 2.55
N GLY A 20 7.96 -5.31 2.69
CA GLY A 20 8.87 -6.43 2.47
C GLY A 20 9.66 -6.84 3.72
N GLY A 21 10.65 -7.70 3.54
CA GLY A 21 11.39 -8.31 4.64
C GLY A 21 10.49 -9.11 5.58
N SER A 22 10.62 -8.87 6.88
CA SER A 22 9.78 -9.45 7.94
C SER A 22 8.50 -8.65 8.22
N SER A 23 8.22 -7.59 7.44
CA SER A 23 7.03 -6.76 7.64
C SER A 23 5.76 -7.46 7.15
N PRO A 24 4.59 -7.15 7.76
CA PRO A 24 3.30 -7.69 7.31
C PRO A 24 2.99 -7.41 5.83
N ILE A 25 1.99 -8.10 5.29
CA ILE A 25 1.43 -7.75 3.98
C ILE A 25 0.63 -6.46 4.14
N ILE A 26 1.02 -5.42 3.41
CA ILE A 26 0.34 -4.11 3.41
C ILE A 26 -0.71 -4.09 2.29
N VAL A 27 -1.86 -3.49 2.60
CA VAL A 27 -2.94 -3.26 1.62
C VAL A 27 -2.72 -1.90 0.95
N GLN A 28 -2.90 -1.86 -0.36
CA GLN A 28 -2.86 -0.64 -1.17
C GLN A 28 -4.14 -0.52 -2.00
N SER A 29 -4.51 0.71 -2.30
CA SER A 29 -5.62 1.05 -3.20
C SER A 29 -5.17 2.13 -4.19
N MET A 30 -6.05 2.51 -5.11
CA MET A 30 -5.80 3.54 -6.11
C MET A 30 -7.09 4.35 -6.30
N THR A 31 -6.96 5.67 -6.42
CA THR A 31 -8.08 6.55 -6.72
C THR A 31 -8.57 6.34 -8.15
N ASN A 32 -9.83 6.66 -8.41
CA ASN A 32 -10.44 6.59 -9.74
C ASN A 32 -11.08 7.92 -10.19
N THR A 33 -10.87 8.99 -9.42
CA THR A 33 -11.18 10.37 -9.79
C THR A 33 -10.17 10.91 -10.80
N ASP A 34 -10.54 11.95 -11.54
CA ASP A 34 -9.57 12.73 -12.31
C ASP A 34 -8.57 13.35 -11.33
N THR A 35 -7.28 13.04 -11.48
CA THR A 35 -6.22 13.53 -10.59
C THR A 35 -6.11 15.06 -10.60
N SER A 36 -6.55 15.72 -11.68
CA SER A 36 -6.60 17.19 -11.74
C SER A 36 -7.73 17.78 -10.90
N ASP A 37 -8.77 17.00 -10.59
CA ASP A 37 -9.79 17.34 -9.61
C ASP A 37 -9.27 17.08 -8.20
N LEU A 38 -8.77 18.17 -7.59
CA LEU A 38 -8.18 18.15 -6.25
C LEU A 38 -9.20 17.71 -5.19
N GLU A 39 -10.42 18.25 -5.22
CA GLU A 39 -11.42 17.99 -4.18
C GLU A 39 -11.90 16.55 -4.23
N ALA A 40 -12.23 16.05 -5.44
CA ALA A 40 -12.67 14.66 -5.60
C ALA A 40 -11.60 13.66 -5.16
N THR A 41 -10.34 13.87 -5.57
CA THR A 41 -9.23 12.97 -5.25
C THR A 41 -8.91 12.96 -3.75
N VAL A 42 -8.88 14.13 -3.09
CA VAL A 42 -8.64 14.23 -1.64
C VAL A 42 -9.75 13.55 -0.85
N ASN A 43 -11.01 13.72 -1.27
CA ASN A 43 -12.13 13.08 -0.61
C ASN A 43 -12.08 11.56 -0.72
N GLN A 44 -11.71 11.01 -1.88
CA GLN A 44 -11.57 9.57 -2.06
C GLN A 44 -10.43 8.97 -1.22
N VAL A 45 -9.28 9.66 -1.11
CA VAL A 45 -8.15 9.19 -0.30
C VAL A 45 -8.48 9.12 1.20
N ARG A 46 -9.44 9.93 1.67
CA ARG A 46 -9.85 10.02 3.08
C ARG A 46 -11.02 9.10 3.47
N ALA A 47 -11.69 8.49 2.48
CA ALA A 47 -12.83 7.60 2.69
C ALA A 47 -12.39 6.21 3.16
#